data_AF-A0A520BB78-F1
#
_entry.id   AF-A0A520BB78-F1
#
_cell.length_a   1.000
_cell.length_b   1.000
_cell.length_c   1.000
_cell.angle_alpha   90.00
_cell.angle_beta   90.00
_cell.angle_gamma   90.00
#
_symmetry.space_group_name_H-M   'P 1'
#
loop_
_entity.id
_entity.type
_entity.pdbx_description
1 polymer ?
#
loop_
_entity_poly.entity_id
_entity_poly.type
_entity_poly.pdbx_seq_one_letter_code
_entity_poly.pdbx_strand_id
1 'polypeptide(L)'
;MTSTYKKILANLLKVAIVAFAFWFIYNKLTKHNDLKAFLKLLDSIPSQQIWLVLGGVFILMLFNWGLEAVKWKQLIQRVEQISLWRSIESVFCGLTWAVFTPNRLGEYGGRVFFLSPKRRIIGVVAMTVGNIGQLVLTNVFGAI
;
A
#
# COMPACT_ATOMS: atom_id res chain seq x y z
N MET A 1 12.75 -2.81 -33.28
CA MET A 1 11.36 -2.38 -33.53
C MET A 1 10.38 -3.50 -33.15
N THR A 2 10.12 -3.71 -31.85
CA THR A 2 9.16 -4.73 -31.40
C THR A 2 7.74 -4.17 -31.48
N SER A 3 7.22 -4.24 -32.70
CA SER A 3 5.83 -4.30 -33.16
C SER A 3 4.76 -3.85 -32.16
N THR A 4 4.19 -2.67 -32.43
CA THR A 4 3.02 -2.06 -31.78
C THR A 4 1.90 -3.05 -31.44
N TYR A 5 1.73 -4.10 -32.25
CA TYR A 5 0.78 -5.19 -32.03
C TYR A 5 0.96 -5.95 -30.71
N LYS A 6 2.20 -6.19 -30.25
CA LYS A 6 2.46 -6.83 -28.95
C LYS A 6 1.99 -5.96 -27.78
N LYS A 7 2.13 -4.63 -27.89
CA LYS A 7 1.67 -3.68 -26.87
C LYS A 7 0.14 -3.61 -26.82
N ILE A 8 -0.51 -3.59 -27.98
CA ILE A 8 -1.98 -3.60 -28.08
C ILE A 8 -2.54 -4.90 -27.48
N LEU A 9 -2.00 -6.06 -27.88
CA LEU A 9 -2.40 -7.36 -27.35
C LEU A 9 -2.21 -7.44 -25.83
N ALA A 10 -1.07 -6.96 -25.30
CA ALA A 10 -0.82 -6.93 -23.87
C ALA A 10 -1.79 -6.02 -23.10
N ASN A 11 -2.16 -4.85 -23.66
CA ASN A 11 -3.16 -3.99 -23.04
C ASN A 11 -4.56 -4.60 -23.10
N LEU A 12 -4.93 -5.24 -24.20
CA LEU A 12 -6.22 -5.92 -24.36
C LEU A 12 -6.35 -7.09 -23.37
N LEU A 13 -5.28 -7.85 -23.19
CA LEU A 13 -5.22 -8.90 -22.17
C LEU A 13 -5.37 -8.33 -20.74
N LYS A 14 -4.72 -7.21 -20.41
CA LYS A 14 -4.90 -6.55 -19.10
C LYS A 14 -6.35 -6.11 -18.89
N VAL A 15 -6.98 -5.50 -19.90
CA VAL A 15 -8.38 -5.08 -19.83
C VAL A 15 -9.30 -6.30 -19.66
N ALA A 16 -9.05 -7.39 -20.39
CA ALA A 16 -9.82 -8.63 -20.25
C ALA A 16 -9.69 -9.26 -18.86
N ILE A 17 -8.48 -9.29 -18.28
CA ILE A 17 -8.26 -9.78 -16.91
C ILE A 17 -9.03 -8.91 -15.90
N VAL A 18 -8.98 -7.58 -16.05
CA VAL A 18 -9.71 -6.66 -15.17
C VAL A 18 -11.23 -6.85 -15.31
N ALA A 19 -11.76 -6.94 -16.52
CA ALA A 19 -13.17 -7.19 -16.77
C ALA A 19 -13.62 -8.54 -16.18
N PHE A 20 -12.81 -9.59 -16.34
CA PHE A 20 -13.08 -10.90 -15.76
C PHE A 20 -13.04 -10.87 -14.23
N ALA A 21 -12.09 -10.15 -13.63
CA ALA A 21 -12.04 -9.94 -12.18
C ALA A 21 -13.29 -9.20 -11.66
N PHE A 22 -13.73 -8.13 -12.33
CA PHE A 22 -14.97 -7.44 -11.97
C PHE A 22 -16.20 -8.35 -12.09
N TRP A 23 -16.30 -9.11 -13.18
CA TRP A 23 -17.38 -10.08 -13.36
C TRP A 23 -17.35 -11.17 -12.29
N PHE A 24 -16.17 -11.69 -11.93
CA PHE A 24 -16.00 -12.67 -10.87
C PHE A 24 -16.41 -12.12 -9.51
N ILE A 25 -15.99 -10.89 -9.16
CA ILE A 25 -16.39 -10.20 -7.94
C ILE A 25 -17.91 -10.02 -7.92
N TYR A 26 -18.51 -9.52 -9.00
CA TYR A 26 -19.97 -9.32 -9.11
C TYR A 26 -20.75 -10.62 -8.94
N ASN A 27 -20.31 -11.68 -9.63
CA ASN A 27 -20.94 -12.99 -9.56
C ASN A 27 -20.79 -13.60 -8.17
N LYS A 28 -19.65 -13.43 -7.50
CA LYS A 28 -19.43 -13.88 -6.11
C LYS A 28 -20.28 -13.10 -5.11
N LEU A 29 -20.41 -11.79 -5.28
CA LEU A 29 -21.24 -10.92 -4.44
C LEU A 29 -22.75 -11.18 -4.59
N THR A 30 -23.19 -11.57 -5.79
CA THR A 30 -24.62 -11.72 -6.13
C THR A 30 -25.11 -13.17 -5.96
N LYS A 31 -24.28 -14.18 -6.24
CA LYS A 31 -24.68 -15.60 -6.11
C LYS A 31 -24.66 -16.12 -4.68
N HIS A 32 -23.77 -15.60 -3.83
CA HIS A 32 -23.80 -15.92 -2.42
C HIS A 32 -24.61 -14.87 -1.69
N ASN A 33 -25.51 -15.30 -0.79
CA ASN A 33 -26.22 -14.44 0.15
C ASN A 33 -25.28 -13.73 1.16
N ASP A 34 -23.97 -13.67 0.87
CA ASP A 34 -22.88 -13.13 1.68
C ASP A 34 -23.13 -11.68 2.05
N LEU A 35 -23.73 -10.87 1.17
CA LEU A 35 -24.05 -9.48 1.49
C LEU A 35 -25.13 -9.40 2.59
N LYS A 36 -26.18 -10.23 2.49
CA LYS A 36 -27.22 -10.30 3.54
C LYS A 36 -26.68 -10.93 4.82
N ALA A 37 -25.82 -11.93 4.71
CA ALA A 37 -25.16 -12.54 5.86
C ALA A 37 -24.20 -11.56 6.56
N PHE A 38 -23.45 -10.76 5.80
CA PHE A 38 -22.57 -9.71 6.31
C PHE A 38 -23.36 -8.59 6.99
N LEU A 39 -24.45 -8.13 6.38
CA LEU A 39 -25.35 -7.15 7.00
C LEU A 39 -25.96 -7.70 8.29
N LYS A 40 -26.36 -8.98 8.32
CA LYS A 40 -26.90 -9.63 9.52
C LYS A 40 -25.83 -9.80 10.61
N LEU A 41 -24.57 -10.04 10.24
CA LEU A 41 -23.44 -10.08 11.16
C LEU A 41 -23.12 -8.70 11.74
N LEU A 42 -23.17 -7.64 10.91
CA LEU A 42 -22.99 -6.26 11.38
C LEU A 42 -24.10 -5.86 12.36
N ASP A 43 -25.35 -6.24 12.09
CA ASP A 43 -26.49 -5.95 12.97
C ASP A 43 -26.45 -6.74 14.29
N SER A 44 -25.79 -7.90 14.27
CA SER A 44 -25.58 -8.72 15.48
C SER A 44 -24.46 -8.24 16.39
N ILE A 45 -23.60 -7.34 15.93
CA ILE A 45 -22.50 -6.80 16.72
C ILE A 45 -22.96 -5.49 17.38
N PRO A 46 -22.82 -5.33 18.71
CA PRO A 46 -23.22 -4.10 19.37
C PRO A 46 -22.40 -2.92 18.83
N SER A 47 -23.08 -1.81 18.53
CA SER A 47 -22.48 -0.63 17.87
C SER A 47 -21.26 -0.09 18.64
N GLN A 48 -21.23 -0.24 19.96
CA GLN A 48 -20.10 0.18 20.80
C GLN A 48 -18.81 -0.62 20.51
N GLN A 49 -18.91 -1.92 20.24
CA GLN A 49 -17.75 -2.73 19.84
C GLN A 49 -17.25 -2.33 18.45
N ILE A 50 -18.16 -2.01 17.53
CA ILE A 50 -17.81 -1.54 16.18
C ILE A 50 -17.02 -0.23 16.26
N TRP A 51 -17.50 0.76 17.03
CA TRP A 51 -16.80 2.02 17.23
C TRP A 51 -15.46 1.86 17.93
N LEU A 52 -15.36 0.95 18.92
CA LEU A 52 -14.11 0.67 19.63
C LEU A 52 -13.07 0.05 18.68
N VAL A 53 -13.48 -0.92 17.86
CA VAL A 53 -12.60 -1.55 16.87
C VAL A 53 -12.19 -0.53 15.79
N LEU A 54 -13.12 0.26 15.24
CA LEU A 54 -12.82 1.30 14.26
C LEU A 54 -11.86 2.35 14.83
N GLY A 55 -12.09 2.81 16.06
CA GLY A 55 -11.20 3.73 16.76
C GLY A 55 -9.82 3.14 16.97
N GLY A 56 -9.75 1.87 17.39
CA GLY A 56 -8.50 1.13 17.53
C GLY A 56 -7.72 1.06 16.21
N VAL A 57 -8.38 0.63 15.12
CA VAL A 57 -7.78 0.56 13.78
C VAL A 57 -7.28 1.93 13.33
N PHE A 58 -8.05 2.99 13.55
CA PHE A 58 -7.65 4.35 13.19
C PHE A 58 -6.39 4.81 13.93
N ILE A 59 -6.31 4.56 15.25
CA ILE A 59 -5.13 4.88 16.06
C ILE A 59 -3.92 4.03 15.62
N LEU A 60 -4.12 2.74 15.41
CA LEU A 60 -3.09 1.81 14.91
C LEU A 60 -2.56 2.25 13.55
N MET A 61 -3.42 2.78 12.67
CA MET A 61 -3.03 3.31 11.36
C MET A 61 -2.14 4.55 11.50
N LEU A 62 -2.51 5.51 12.36
CA LEU A 62 -1.68 6.68 12.64
C LEU A 62 -0.32 6.30 13.23
N PHE A 63 -0.32 5.35 14.18
CA PHE A 63 0.90 4.83 14.78
C PHE A 63 1.79 4.14 13.75
N ASN A 64 1.20 3.33 12.87
CA ASN A 64 1.90 2.65 11.79
C ASN A 64 2.60 3.63 10.84
N TRP A 65 1.89 4.68 10.39
CA TRP A 65 2.48 5.71 9.53
C TRP A 65 3.59 6.51 10.24
N GLY A 66 3.42 6.78 11.53
CA GLY A 66 4.46 7.41 12.36
C GLY A 66 5.73 6.57 12.44
N LEU A 67 5.60 5.27 12.73
CA LEU A 67 6.73 4.33 12.73
C LEU A 67 7.38 4.24 11.34
N GLU A 68 6.58 4.26 10.29
CA GLU A 68 7.09 4.21 8.93
C GLU A 68 7.88 5.46 8.55
N ALA A 69 7.46 6.64 9.00
CA ALA A 69 8.22 7.89 8.83
C ALA A 69 9.54 7.87 9.61
N VAL A 70 9.57 7.29 10.81
CA VAL A 70 10.82 7.12 11.58
C VAL A 70 11.75 6.13 10.89
N LYS A 71 11.23 4.97 10.46
CA LYS A 71 11.96 3.95 9.70
C LYS A 71 12.55 4.55 8.42
N TRP A 72 11.75 5.32 7.67
CA TRP A 72 12.19 5.98 6.45
C TRP A 72 13.32 6.97 6.71
N LYS A 73 13.19 7.82 7.74
CA LYS A 73 14.26 8.73 8.16
C LYS A 73 15.55 7.97 8.47
N GLN A 74 15.49 6.88 9.23
CA GLN A 74 16.67 6.10 9.61
C GLN A 74 17.35 5.46 8.39
N LEU A 75 16.57 4.90 7.46
CA LEU A 75 17.10 4.31 6.24
C LEU A 75 17.80 5.36 5.38
N ILE A 76 17.18 6.53 5.24
CA ILE A 76 17.68 7.55 4.34
C ILE A 76 18.75 8.45 4.96
N GLN A 77 18.87 8.51 6.28
CA GLN A 77 19.90 9.29 6.97
C GLN A 77 21.33 8.89 6.53
N ARG A 78 21.54 7.64 6.12
CA ARG A 78 22.81 7.17 5.53
C ARG A 78 23.11 7.75 4.15
N VAL A 79 22.07 8.22 3.46
CA VAL A 79 22.12 8.76 2.09
C VAL A 79 21.99 10.28 2.12
N GLU A 80 21.03 10.84 2.84
CA GLU A 80 20.75 12.27 2.93
C GLU A 80 20.14 12.59 4.31
N GLN A 81 20.65 13.63 4.97
CA GLN A 81 20.13 14.07 6.26
C GLN A 81 18.80 14.79 6.04
N ILE A 82 17.69 14.15 6.44
CA ILE A 82 16.36 14.75 6.40
C ILE A 82 15.80 14.95 7.81
N SER A 83 15.02 16.02 7.98
CA SER A 83 14.27 16.25 9.22
C SER A 83 13.12 15.25 9.36
N LEU A 84 12.64 15.05 10.59
CA LEU A 84 11.51 14.15 10.88
C LEU A 84 10.23 14.61 10.15
N TRP A 85 9.97 15.91 10.12
CA TRP A 85 8.83 16.48 9.40
C TRP A 85 8.88 16.23 7.90
N ARG A 86 10.05 16.40 7.28
CA ARG A 86 10.21 16.11 5.85
C ARG A 86 10.06 14.62 5.54
N SER A 87 10.41 13.75 6.47
CA SER A 87 10.16 12.30 6.37
C SER A 87 8.66 11.99 6.40
N ILE A 88 7.92 12.64 7.30
CA ILE A 88 6.46 12.50 7.40
C ILE A 88 5.78 12.96 6.11
N GLU A 89 6.11 14.16 5.62
CA GLU A 89 5.58 14.69 4.34
C GLU A 89 5.89 13.76 3.16
N SER A 90 7.12 13.24 3.11
CA SER A 90 7.57 12.27 2.11
C SER A 90 6.75 10.97 2.13
N VAL A 91 6.46 10.43 3.32
CA VAL A 91 5.62 9.24 3.51
C VAL A 91 4.17 9.51 3.09
N PHE A 92 3.56 10.60 3.53
CA PHE A 92 2.19 10.97 3.13
C PHE A 92 2.07 11.22 1.63
N CYS A 93 3.04 11.89 1.01
CA CYS A 93 3.08 12.08 -0.44
C CYS A 93 3.19 10.74 -1.17
N GLY A 94 4.05 9.84 -0.68
CA GLY A 94 4.18 8.47 -1.16
C GLY A 94 2.87 7.68 -1.07
N LEU A 95 2.16 7.76 0.06
CA LEU A 95 0.84 7.13 0.27
C LEU A 95 -0.20 7.64 -0.73
N THR A 96 -0.30 8.96 -0.92
CA THR A 96 -1.21 9.55 -1.91
C THR A 96 -0.90 9.04 -3.31
N TRP A 97 0.37 9.04 -3.72
CA TRP A 97 0.78 8.54 -5.03
C TRP A 97 0.57 7.03 -5.17
N ALA A 98 0.75 6.26 -4.10
CA ALA A 98 0.51 4.81 -4.09
C ALA A 98 -0.97 4.46 -4.35
N VAL A 99 -1.91 5.29 -3.89
CA VAL A 99 -3.35 5.11 -4.15
C VAL A 99 -3.69 5.37 -5.62
N PHE A 100 -3.06 6.39 -6.23
CA PHE A 100 -3.30 6.73 -7.63
C PHE A 100 -2.60 5.81 -8.63
N THR A 101 -1.55 5.11 -8.22
CA THR A 101 -0.75 4.28 -9.12
C THR A 101 -1.04 2.79 -8.93
N PRO A 102 -1.11 2.01 -10.01
CA PRO A 102 -1.32 0.57 -9.90
C PRO A 102 -0.15 -0.08 -9.14
N ASN A 103 -0.48 -1.08 -8.31
CA ASN A 103 0.50 -1.85 -7.51
C ASN A 103 1.36 -0.98 -6.56
N ARG A 104 0.82 0.14 -6.05
CA ARG A 104 1.50 1.04 -5.10
C ARG A 104 2.87 1.55 -5.60
N LEU A 105 3.10 1.58 -6.91
CA LEU A 105 4.39 1.98 -7.50
C LEU A 105 4.76 3.43 -7.15
N GLY A 106 3.77 4.28 -6.94
CA GLY A 106 3.91 5.67 -6.55
C GLY A 106 4.44 5.87 -5.13
N GLU A 107 4.41 4.85 -4.28
CA GLU A 107 5.02 4.91 -2.94
C GLU A 107 6.54 5.15 -3.03
N TYR A 108 7.17 4.47 -4.00
CA TYR A 108 8.59 4.63 -4.29
C TYR A 108 8.88 6.04 -4.79
N GLY A 109 8.13 6.48 -5.80
CA GLY A 109 8.32 7.79 -6.45
C GLY A 109 8.06 8.98 -5.53
N GLY A 110 6.94 8.96 -4.78
CA GLY A 110 6.55 10.06 -3.90
C GLY A 110 7.54 10.26 -2.76
N ARG A 111 8.08 9.18 -2.18
CA ARG A 111 9.05 9.29 -1.09
C ARG A 111 10.42 9.78 -1.57
N VAL A 112 10.92 9.28 -2.70
CA VAL A 112 12.22 9.72 -3.23
C VAL A 112 12.19 11.07 -3.93
N PHE A 113 11.01 11.64 -4.21
CA PHE A 113 10.90 12.98 -4.80
C PHE A 113 11.53 14.05 -3.92
N PHE A 114 11.43 13.89 -2.59
CA PHE A 114 11.97 14.78 -1.58
C PHE A 114 13.49 14.68 -1.40
N LEU A 115 14.14 13.72 -2.08
CA LEU A 115 15.59 13.54 -2.08
C LEU A 115 16.24 14.23 -3.29
N SER A 116 17.51 14.58 -3.10
CA SER A 116 18.35 15.14 -4.15
C SER A 116 18.37 14.22 -5.39
N PRO A 117 18.26 14.76 -6.63
CA PRO A 117 18.14 13.96 -7.86
C PRO A 117 19.21 12.88 -8.02
N LYS A 118 20.45 13.18 -7.61
CA LYS A 118 21.60 12.25 -7.65
C LYS A 118 21.46 11.05 -6.71
N ARG A 119 20.62 11.14 -5.67
CA ARG A 119 20.47 10.13 -4.61
C ARG A 119 19.13 9.38 -4.66
N ARG A 120 18.23 9.72 -5.59
CA ARG A 120 16.90 9.10 -5.73
C ARG A 120 16.97 7.60 -5.96
N ILE A 121 17.86 7.13 -6.83
CA ILE A 121 18.03 5.70 -7.13
C ILE A 121 18.45 4.93 -5.86
N ILE A 122 19.39 5.48 -5.10
CA ILE A 122 19.85 4.90 -3.83
C ILE A 122 18.70 4.87 -2.82
N GLY A 123 17.87 5.91 -2.78
CA GLY A 123 16.66 5.97 -1.95
C GLY A 123 15.64 4.88 -2.29
N VAL A 124 15.44 4.57 -3.57
CA VAL A 124 14.56 3.46 -4.00
C VAL A 124 15.12 2.13 -3.51
N VAL A 125 16.42 1.88 -3.71
CA VAL A 125 17.08 0.64 -3.26
C VAL A 125 16.98 0.49 -1.74
N ALA A 126 17.24 1.56 -0.99
CA ALA A 126 17.09 1.56 0.46
C ALA A 126 15.67 1.17 0.87
N MET A 127 14.65 1.73 0.22
CA MET A 127 13.25 1.38 0.50
C MET A 127 12.95 -0.09 0.24
N THR A 128 13.44 -0.65 -0.86
CA THR A 128 13.29 -2.08 -1.17
C THR A 128 13.92 -2.95 -0.07
N VAL A 129 15.13 -2.61 0.39
CA VAL A 129 15.79 -3.31 1.49
C VAL A 129 14.97 -3.21 2.78
N GLY A 130 14.44 -2.03 3.09
CA GLY A 130 13.56 -1.85 4.26
C GLY A 130 12.29 -2.68 4.18
N ASN A 131 11.69 -2.80 3.01
CA ASN A 131 10.49 -3.62 2.79
C ASN A 131 10.78 -5.12 2.90
N ILE A 132 11.93 -5.58 2.38
CA ILE A 132 12.37 -6.97 2.56
C ILE A 132 12.61 -7.27 4.04
N GLY A 133 13.28 -6.37 4.76
CA GLY A 133 13.49 -6.51 6.21
C GLY A 133 12.17 -6.61 6.97
N GLN A 134 11.20 -5.77 6.64
CA GLN A 134 9.85 -5.84 7.23
C GLN A 134 9.16 -7.16 6.90
N LEU A 135 9.21 -7.64 5.65
CA LEU A 135 8.60 -8.91 5.26
C LEU A 135 9.22 -10.10 6.03
N VAL A 136 10.55 -10.11 6.20
CA VAL A 136 11.24 -11.15 6.97
C VAL A 136 10.79 -11.12 8.42
N LEU A 137 10.79 -9.94 9.06
CA LEU A 137 10.35 -9.80 10.45
C LEU A 137 8.89 -10.25 10.61
N THR A 138 7.98 -9.80 9.74
CA THR A 138 6.58 -10.20 9.78
C THR A 138 6.41 -11.71 9.63
N ASN A 139 7.18 -12.35 8.74
CA ASN A 139 7.08 -13.79 8.55
C ASN A 139 7.65 -14.58 9.74
N VAL A 140 8.76 -14.13 10.32
CA VAL A 140 9.37 -14.79 11.50
C VAL A 140 8.48 -14.64 12.73
N PHE A 141 8.04 -13.42 13.05
CA PHE A 141 7.15 -13.20 14.20
C PHE A 141 5.74 -13.74 13.98
N GLY A 142 5.28 -13.84 12.74
CA GLY A 142 3.98 -14.44 12.42
C GLY A 142 3.99 -15.97 12.39
N ALA A 143 5.17 -16.60 12.32
CA ALA A 143 5.32 -18.05 12.36
C ALA A 143 5.56 -18.61 13.78
N ILE A 144 5.86 -17.74 14.75
CA ILE A 144 5.99 -18.07 16.18
C ILE A 144 4.63 -17.84 16.85
#